data_AF-A0A0D8JD84-F1
#
_entry.id   AF-A0A0D8JD84-F1
#
_cell.length_a   1.000
_cell.length_b   1.000
_cell.length_c   1.000
_cell.angle_alpha   90.00
_cell.angle_beta   90.00
_cell.angle_gamma   90.00
#
_symmetry.space_group_name_H-M   'P 1'
#
loop_
_entity.id
_entity.type
_entity.pdbx_description
1 polymer ?
#
loop_
_entity_poly.entity_id
_entity_poly.type
_entity_poly.pdbx_seq_one_letter_code
_entity_poly.pdbx_strand_id
1 'polypeptide(L)'
;MTEVKETPLKKVMIIVAKANIEDVYAGLIMANGAVMEGIEAKLFFTFFGLDAITKKQMNKLHTATVGNPGMRMPNGWAFPTLLGAIPGVEAGVSAMMKKQMDELDVPPVDEFLDMITAGGGEIYACKMAADMFKLTKDDLCEHVKAIITVGDLYAMSGGDGTQIIFT
;
A
#
# COMPACT_ATOMS: atom_id res chain seq x y z
N MET A 1 41.78 -3.58 -1.00
CA MET A 1 40.35 -3.87 -1.18
C MET A 1 39.68 -3.49 0.11
N THR A 2 38.88 -2.43 0.11
CA THR A 2 38.13 -1.99 1.30
C THR A 2 37.02 -3.03 1.55
N GLU A 3 37.01 -3.66 2.71
CA GLU A 3 35.90 -4.53 3.13
C GLU A 3 34.63 -3.68 3.19
N VAL A 4 33.64 -4.01 2.36
CA VAL A 4 32.30 -3.43 2.45
C VAL A 4 31.63 -4.10 3.65
N LYS A 5 31.44 -3.36 4.74
CA LYS A 5 30.69 -3.84 5.90
C LYS A 5 29.21 -3.90 5.53
N GLU A 6 28.75 -5.06 5.08
CA GLU A 6 27.33 -5.29 4.82
C GLU A 6 26.54 -5.17 6.13
N THR A 7 25.57 -4.24 6.15
CA THR A 7 24.63 -4.10 7.25
C THR A 7 23.30 -4.67 6.79
N PRO A 8 22.88 -5.84 7.30
CA PRO A 8 21.66 -6.49 6.82
C PRO A 8 20.43 -5.64 7.13
N LEU A 9 19.43 -5.71 6.25
CA LEU A 9 18.12 -5.11 6.45
C LEU A 9 17.41 -5.84 7.59
N LYS A 10 16.99 -5.09 8.62
CA LYS A 10 16.33 -5.65 9.83
C LYS A 10 14.91 -5.16 10.00
N LYS A 11 14.63 -3.94 9.53
CA LYS A 11 13.32 -3.29 9.68
C LYS A 11 12.97 -2.49 8.43
N VAL A 12 11.72 -2.59 7.99
CA VAL A 12 11.15 -1.75 6.93
C VAL A 12 9.94 -0.99 7.45
N MET A 13 9.91 0.29 7.15
CA MET A 13 8.80 1.20 7.42
C MET A 13 8.19 1.57 6.07
N ILE A 14 7.06 0.98 5.71
CA ILE A 14 6.43 1.14 4.40
C ILE A 14 5.31 2.17 4.52
N ILE A 15 5.46 3.29 3.84
CA ILE A 15 4.49 4.38 3.82
C ILE A 15 3.64 4.26 2.56
N VAL A 16 2.35 4.04 2.74
CA VAL A 16 1.38 3.93 1.64
C VAL A 16 0.56 5.21 1.58
N ALA A 17 0.82 6.04 0.58
CA ALA A 17 0.19 7.36 0.46
C ALA A 17 -0.90 7.45 -0.62
N LYS A 18 -0.90 6.54 -1.59
CA LYS A 18 -1.83 6.52 -2.73
C LYS A 18 -2.84 5.38 -2.61
N ALA A 19 -3.99 5.55 -3.28
CA ALA A 19 -5.11 4.60 -3.28
C ALA A 19 -5.27 3.81 -4.59
N ASN A 20 -4.37 3.98 -5.57
CA ASN A 20 -4.45 3.16 -6.77
C ASN A 20 -4.15 1.69 -6.42
N ILE A 21 -4.78 0.76 -7.14
CA ILE A 21 -4.59 -0.68 -6.92
C ILE A 21 -3.08 -1.00 -6.96
N GLU A 22 -2.37 -0.56 -8.00
CA GLU A 22 -0.94 -0.84 -8.17
C GLU A 22 -0.06 -0.27 -7.05
N ASP A 23 -0.36 0.92 -6.55
CA ASP A 23 0.43 1.56 -5.49
C ASP A 23 0.22 0.85 -4.15
N VAL A 24 -1.03 0.51 -3.82
CA VAL A 24 -1.37 -0.20 -2.58
C VAL A 24 -0.76 -1.60 -2.58
N TYR A 25 -0.91 -2.35 -3.68
CA TYR A 25 -0.36 -3.69 -3.80
C TYR A 25 1.17 -3.70 -3.77
N ALA A 26 1.85 -2.69 -4.31
CA ALA A 26 3.30 -2.57 -4.17
C ALA A 26 3.71 -2.50 -2.68
N GLY A 27 3.00 -1.72 -1.87
CA GLY A 27 3.23 -1.64 -0.43
C GLY A 27 2.96 -2.95 0.30
N LEU A 28 1.83 -3.61 0.00
CA LEU A 28 1.43 -4.87 0.63
C LEU A 28 2.38 -6.03 0.27
N ILE A 29 2.79 -6.14 -1.00
CA ILE A 29 3.72 -7.17 -1.46
C ILE A 29 5.09 -7.01 -0.77
N MET A 30 5.60 -5.77 -0.68
CA MET A 30 6.87 -5.51 0.03
C MET A 30 6.77 -5.85 1.52
N ALA A 31 5.66 -5.48 2.16
CA ALA A 31 5.45 -5.79 3.57
C ALA A 31 5.35 -7.29 3.83
N ASN A 32 4.59 -8.00 2.99
CA ASN A 32 4.43 -9.44 3.10
C ASN A 32 5.77 -10.16 2.87
N GLY A 33 6.54 -9.76 1.85
CA GLY A 33 7.89 -10.28 1.63
C GLY A 33 8.82 -10.03 2.82
N ALA A 34 8.75 -8.85 3.43
CA ALA A 34 9.55 -8.54 4.62
C ALA A 34 9.23 -9.45 5.80
N VAL A 35 7.95 -9.64 6.15
CA VAL A 35 7.58 -10.52 7.26
C VAL A 35 7.93 -11.99 6.99
N MET A 36 7.85 -12.44 5.73
CA MET A 36 8.26 -13.79 5.33
C MET A 36 9.76 -14.03 5.50
N GLU A 37 10.59 -13.00 5.28
CA GLU A 37 12.04 -13.04 5.49
C GLU A 37 12.46 -12.76 6.96
N GLY A 38 11.49 -12.64 7.88
CA GLY A 38 11.75 -12.33 9.28
C GLY A 38 12.25 -10.90 9.52
N ILE A 39 12.04 -10.00 8.56
CA ILE A 39 12.32 -8.58 8.66
C ILE A 39 11.14 -7.89 9.35
N GLU A 40 11.41 -7.05 10.35
CA GLU A 40 10.36 -6.32 11.04
C GLU A 40 9.68 -5.35 10.06
N ALA A 41 8.38 -5.52 9.82
CA ALA A 41 7.62 -4.68 8.90
C ALA A 41 6.60 -3.83 9.63
N LYS A 42 6.62 -2.52 9.39
CA LYS A 42 5.57 -1.59 9.84
C LYS A 42 5.02 -0.82 8.66
N LEU A 43 3.71 -0.84 8.48
CA LEU A 43 3.01 -0.10 7.45
C LEU A 43 2.38 1.15 8.04
N PHE A 44 2.51 2.27 7.35
CA PHE A 44 1.91 3.54 7.71
C PHE A 44 1.09 4.08 6.55
N PHE A 45 -0.23 3.95 6.67
CA PHE A 45 -1.17 4.43 5.67
C PHE A 45 -1.50 5.90 5.95
N THR A 46 -1.33 6.75 4.92
CA THR A 46 -1.53 8.19 5.01
C THR A 46 -2.25 8.71 3.76
N PHE A 47 -2.82 9.91 3.84
CA PHE A 47 -3.61 10.52 2.77
C PHE A 47 -4.59 9.50 2.15
N PHE A 48 -4.65 9.40 0.82
CA PHE A 48 -5.56 8.50 0.12
C PHE A 48 -5.25 7.03 0.38
N GLY A 49 -4.02 6.69 0.77
CA GLY A 49 -3.68 5.33 1.19
C GLY A 49 -4.55 4.80 2.34
N LEU A 50 -5.18 5.68 3.15
CA LEU A 50 -6.16 5.24 4.16
C LEU A 50 -7.34 4.46 3.57
N ASP A 51 -7.68 4.62 2.30
CA ASP A 51 -8.73 3.83 1.65
C ASP A 51 -8.40 2.33 1.65
N ALA A 52 -7.12 1.96 1.56
CA ALA A 52 -6.67 0.57 1.61
C ALA A 52 -6.90 -0.11 2.97
N ILE A 53 -7.14 0.65 4.03
CA ILE A 53 -7.40 0.13 5.38
C ILE A 53 -8.76 0.57 5.93
N THR A 54 -9.58 1.24 5.12
CA THR A 54 -10.94 1.64 5.48
C THR A 54 -11.93 0.56 5.06
N LYS A 55 -12.70 0.03 6.01
CA LYS A 55 -13.59 -1.15 5.80
C LYS A 55 -14.48 -1.05 4.56
N LYS A 56 -14.98 0.16 4.26
CA LYS A 56 -15.91 0.41 3.16
C LYS A 56 -15.23 0.50 1.78
N GLN A 57 -13.91 0.72 1.75
CA GLN A 57 -13.15 1.08 0.55
C GLN A 57 -12.03 0.10 0.20
N MET A 58 -11.46 -0.64 1.16
CA MET A 58 -10.24 -1.42 0.95
C MET A 58 -10.30 -2.44 -0.22
N ASN A 59 -11.48 -2.99 -0.52
CA ASN A 59 -11.68 -3.94 -1.63
C ASN A 59 -12.29 -3.27 -2.90
N LYS A 60 -12.44 -1.95 -2.88
CA LYS A 60 -13.01 -1.13 -3.96
C LYS A 60 -11.99 -0.15 -4.52
N LEU A 61 -10.70 -0.43 -4.35
CA LEU A 61 -9.66 0.39 -4.98
C LEU A 61 -9.75 0.31 -6.50
N HIS A 62 -9.23 1.36 -7.13
CA HIS A 62 -9.37 1.64 -8.55
C HIS A 62 -8.03 2.12 -9.10
N THR A 63 -7.73 1.81 -10.36
CA THR A 63 -6.55 2.28 -11.07
C THR A 63 -6.86 3.60 -11.76
N ALA A 64 -6.04 4.62 -11.51
CA ALA A 64 -6.20 5.91 -12.16
C ALA A 64 -6.00 5.80 -13.67
N THR A 65 -7.06 6.08 -14.45
CA THR A 65 -7.00 6.10 -15.92
C THR A 65 -6.57 7.45 -16.50
N VAL A 66 -6.56 8.49 -15.67
CA VAL A 66 -6.12 9.85 -16.03
C VAL A 66 -5.04 10.25 -15.04
N GLY A 67 -3.97 10.87 -15.54
CA GLY A 67 -2.80 11.23 -14.72
C GLY A 67 -1.84 10.07 -14.46
N ASN A 68 -2.06 8.89 -15.05
CA ASN A 68 -1.15 7.74 -15.01
C ASN A 68 -0.40 7.59 -16.36
N PRO A 69 0.78 8.20 -16.55
CA PRO A 69 1.55 8.07 -17.78
C PRO A 69 2.16 6.67 -18.00
N GLY A 70 2.17 5.83 -16.95
CA GLY A 70 2.63 4.44 -17.03
C GLY A 70 1.61 3.51 -17.68
N MET A 71 0.34 3.88 -17.70
CA MET A 71 -0.73 3.04 -18.25
C MET A 71 -0.60 2.87 -19.77
N ARG A 72 -0.62 1.61 -20.20
CA ARG A 72 -0.54 1.20 -21.61
C ARG A 72 -1.77 0.40 -22.02
N MET A 73 -2.12 0.53 -23.29
CA MET A 73 -3.05 -0.38 -23.95
C MET A 73 -2.39 -1.75 -24.15
N PRO A 74 -3.15 -2.85 -24.35
CA PRO A 74 -2.59 -4.18 -24.58
C PRO A 74 -1.61 -4.29 -25.76
N ASN A 75 -1.70 -3.37 -26.73
CA ASN A 75 -0.78 -3.26 -27.86
C ASN A 75 0.52 -2.47 -27.54
N GLY A 76 0.74 -2.09 -26.28
CA GLY A 76 1.93 -1.36 -25.80
C GLY A 76 1.87 0.16 -25.99
N TRP A 77 0.84 0.69 -26.67
CA TRP A 77 0.71 2.13 -26.89
C TRP A 77 0.31 2.84 -25.59
N ALA A 78 0.71 4.11 -25.45
CA ALA A 78 0.28 4.93 -24.32
C ALA A 78 -1.25 5.04 -24.29
N PHE A 79 -1.84 4.85 -23.12
CA PHE A 79 -3.28 4.95 -22.97
C PHE A 79 -3.73 6.40 -23.18
N PRO A 80 -4.63 6.70 -24.12
CA PRO A 80 -5.01 8.08 -24.41
C PRO A 80 -5.73 8.72 -23.21
N THR A 81 -5.24 9.87 -22.74
CA THR A 81 -5.86 10.61 -21.61
C THR A 81 -7.33 10.92 -21.83
N LEU A 82 -7.72 11.26 -23.06
CA LEU A 82 -9.12 11.56 -23.41
C LEU A 82 -10.02 10.32 -23.26
N LEU A 83 -9.49 9.13 -23.56
CA LEU A 83 -10.20 7.88 -23.32
C LEU A 83 -10.38 7.62 -21.82
N GLY A 84 -9.35 7.93 -21.03
CA GLY A 84 -9.39 7.75 -19.57
C GLY A 84 -10.43 8.61 -18.87
N ALA A 85 -10.80 9.74 -19.46
CA ALA A 85 -11.83 10.65 -18.94
C ALA A 85 -13.27 10.20 -19.24
N ILE A 86 -13.47 9.17 -20.07
CA ILE A 86 -14.81 8.65 -20.38
C ILE A 86 -15.38 7.92 -19.16
N PRO A 87 -16.61 8.25 -18.70
CA PRO A 87 -17.25 7.56 -17.58
C PRO A 87 -17.28 6.04 -17.77
N GLY A 88 -16.87 5.30 -16.74
CA GLY A 88 -16.86 3.83 -16.73
C GLY A 88 -15.59 3.18 -17.27
N VAL A 89 -14.72 3.90 -18.00
CA VAL A 89 -13.42 3.37 -18.45
C VAL A 89 -12.53 3.01 -17.27
N GLU A 90 -12.48 3.87 -16.27
CA GLU A 90 -11.79 3.64 -15.00
C GLU A 90 -12.21 2.31 -14.36
N ALA A 91 -13.51 2.12 -14.10
CA ALA A 91 -14.02 0.87 -13.53
C ALA A 91 -13.69 -0.37 -14.39
N GLY A 92 -13.73 -0.23 -15.71
CA GLY A 92 -13.38 -1.32 -16.64
C GLY A 92 -11.89 -1.70 -16.59
N VAL A 93 -11.00 -0.70 -16.56
CA VAL A 93 -9.55 -0.93 -16.41
C VAL A 93 -9.24 -1.55 -15.05
N SER A 94 -9.84 -1.02 -13.98
CA SER A 94 -9.72 -1.55 -12.63
C SER A 94 -10.19 -3.01 -12.52
N ALA A 95 -11.32 -3.35 -13.16
CA ALA A 95 -11.81 -4.73 -13.20
C ALA A 95 -10.87 -5.67 -13.99
N MET A 96 -10.31 -5.19 -15.10
CA MET A 96 -9.32 -5.95 -15.87
C MET A 96 -8.06 -6.21 -15.05
N MET A 97 -7.55 -5.20 -14.34
CA MET A 97 -6.39 -5.34 -13.48
C MET A 97 -6.63 -6.33 -12.34
N LYS A 98 -7.78 -6.24 -11.65
CA LYS A 98 -8.16 -7.21 -10.61
C LYS A 98 -8.25 -8.62 -11.16
N LYS A 99 -8.85 -8.81 -12.34
CA LYS A 99 -8.90 -10.12 -13.01
C LYS A 99 -7.51 -10.69 -13.30
N GLN A 100 -6.55 -9.87 -13.72
CA GLN A 100 -5.17 -10.31 -13.93
C GLN A 100 -4.47 -10.67 -12.62
N MET A 101 -4.74 -9.93 -11.54
CA MET A 101 -4.25 -10.25 -10.20
C MET A 101 -4.81 -11.60 -9.71
N ASP A 102 -6.12 -11.80 -9.86
CA ASP A 102 -6.78 -13.06 -9.51
C ASP A 102 -6.24 -14.24 -10.33
N GLU A 103 -5.97 -14.06 -11.63
CA GLU A 103 -5.37 -15.10 -12.49
C GLU A 103 -3.93 -15.47 -12.09
N LEU A 104 -3.24 -14.59 -11.36
CA LEU A 104 -1.90 -14.80 -10.81
C LEU A 104 -1.93 -15.23 -9.34
N ASP A 105 -3.11 -15.61 -8.82
CA ASP A 105 -3.34 -15.96 -7.41
C ASP A 105 -2.86 -14.87 -6.43
N VAL A 106 -2.95 -13.60 -6.83
CA VAL A 106 -2.63 -12.47 -5.97
C VAL A 106 -3.82 -12.21 -5.04
N PRO A 107 -3.63 -12.25 -3.71
CA PRO A 107 -4.74 -12.13 -2.77
C PRO A 107 -5.37 -10.72 -2.77
N PRO A 108 -6.65 -10.60 -2.38
CA PRO A 108 -7.27 -9.29 -2.15
C PRO A 108 -6.61 -8.54 -1.00
N VAL A 109 -6.92 -7.25 -0.87
CA VAL A 109 -6.29 -6.34 0.11
C VAL A 109 -6.49 -6.84 1.54
N ASP A 110 -7.70 -7.22 1.92
CA ASP A 110 -7.99 -7.75 3.25
C ASP A 110 -7.18 -9.00 3.58
N GLU A 111 -7.11 -9.98 2.68
CA GLU A 111 -6.29 -11.18 2.86
C GLU A 111 -4.79 -10.84 2.97
N PHE A 112 -4.29 -9.87 2.22
CA PHE A 112 -2.92 -9.38 2.41
C PHE A 112 -2.69 -8.80 3.81
N LEU A 113 -3.65 -8.05 4.36
CA LEU A 113 -3.54 -7.50 5.72
C LEU A 113 -3.55 -8.62 6.77
N ASP A 114 -4.35 -9.67 6.57
CA ASP A 114 -4.36 -10.88 7.41
C ASP A 114 -2.97 -11.54 7.40
N MET A 115 -2.41 -11.79 6.20
CA MET A 115 -1.11 -12.44 6.03
C MET A 115 0.02 -11.63 6.68
N ILE A 116 0.04 -10.32 6.46
CA ILE A 116 1.07 -9.42 7.02
C ILE A 116 1.01 -9.44 8.55
N THR A 117 -0.18 -9.31 9.13
CA THR A 117 -0.32 -9.28 10.59
C THR A 117 -0.06 -10.63 11.23
N ALA A 118 -0.46 -11.73 10.59
CA ALA A 118 -0.11 -13.08 11.02
C ALA A 118 1.41 -13.33 11.01
N GLY A 119 2.13 -12.72 10.06
CA GLY A 119 3.60 -12.71 10.00
C GLY A 119 4.28 -11.79 11.03
N GLY A 120 3.52 -11.07 11.87
CA GLY A 120 4.04 -10.15 12.87
C GLY A 120 4.26 -8.71 12.38
N GLY A 121 3.80 -8.40 11.17
CA GLY A 121 3.78 -7.04 10.64
C GLY A 121 2.77 -6.17 11.39
N GLU A 122 3.07 -4.87 11.50
CA GLU A 122 2.21 -3.91 12.20
C GLU A 122 1.66 -2.85 11.27
N ILE A 123 0.36 -2.57 11.36
CA ILE A 123 -0.32 -1.58 10.50
C ILE A 123 -0.76 -0.38 11.31
N TYR A 124 -0.46 0.81 10.80
CA TYR A 124 -0.78 2.09 11.43
C TYR A 124 -1.46 3.03 10.46
N ALA A 125 -2.34 3.88 11.00
CA ALA A 125 -3.00 4.95 10.27
C ALA A 125 -2.45 6.31 10.71
N CYS A 126 -2.26 7.22 9.75
CA CYS A 126 -1.82 8.59 10.00
C CYS A 126 -2.93 9.40 10.68
N LYS A 127 -2.62 9.98 11.85
CA LYS A 127 -3.53 10.82 12.63
C LYS A 127 -4.03 12.04 11.85
N MET A 128 -3.13 12.78 11.22
CA MET A 128 -3.50 13.97 10.44
C MET A 128 -4.45 13.62 9.29
N ALA A 129 -4.15 12.56 8.53
CA ALA A 129 -5.00 12.15 7.42
C ALA A 129 -6.36 11.61 7.91
N ALA A 130 -6.38 10.83 9.00
CA ALA A 130 -7.63 10.37 9.61
C ALA A 130 -8.51 11.54 10.05
N ASP A 131 -7.92 12.58 10.68
CA ASP A 131 -8.65 13.78 11.09
C ASP A 131 -9.19 14.57 9.88
N MET A 132 -8.39 14.71 8.81
CA MET A 132 -8.82 15.38 7.57
C MET A 132 -10.01 14.70 6.90
N PHE A 133 -10.00 13.36 6.83
CA PHE A 133 -11.09 12.57 6.24
C PHE A 133 -12.19 12.20 7.22
N LYS A 134 -12.10 12.64 8.48
CA LYS A 134 -13.06 12.36 9.56
C LYS A 134 -13.23 10.85 9.82
N LEU A 135 -12.14 10.10 9.71
CA LEU A 135 -12.09 8.68 10.00
C LEU A 135 -11.74 8.44 11.46
N THR A 136 -12.47 7.51 12.07
CA THR A 136 -12.19 7.02 13.42
C THR A 136 -11.61 5.60 13.35
N LYS A 137 -11.17 5.09 14.51
CA LYS A 137 -10.66 3.73 14.59
C LYS A 137 -11.69 2.68 14.14
N ASP A 138 -12.97 2.95 14.36
CA ASP A 138 -14.06 2.02 14.03
C ASP A 138 -14.32 1.92 12.53
N ASP A 139 -13.96 2.95 11.76
CA ASP A 139 -14.06 2.96 10.29
C ASP A 139 -12.97 2.12 9.62
N LEU A 140 -11.85 1.92 10.32
CA LEU A 140 -10.68 1.18 9.84
C LEU A 140 -10.83 -0.33 10.10
N CYS A 141 -10.14 -1.14 9.31
CA CYS A 141 -10.10 -2.59 9.51
C CYS A 141 -9.44 -2.95 10.85
N GLU A 142 -9.74 -4.15 11.34
CA GLU A 142 -9.27 -4.64 12.64
C GLU A 142 -7.74 -4.81 12.72
N HIS A 143 -7.08 -5.00 11.57
CA HIS A 143 -5.63 -5.11 11.45
C HIS A 143 -4.87 -3.83 11.80
N VAL A 144 -5.52 -2.67 11.74
CA VAL A 144 -4.87 -1.44 12.18
C VAL A 144 -4.59 -1.57 13.67
N LYS A 145 -3.36 -1.30 14.10
CA LYS A 145 -2.96 -1.32 15.51
C LYS A 145 -3.31 -0.01 16.20
N ALA A 146 -2.92 1.12 15.63
CA ALA A 146 -3.22 2.45 16.19
C ALA A 146 -3.30 3.54 15.11
N ILE A 147 -3.96 4.65 15.46
CA ILE A 147 -3.87 5.91 14.73
C ILE A 147 -2.76 6.72 15.41
N ILE A 148 -1.69 7.04 14.67
CA ILE A 148 -0.45 7.62 15.23
C ILE A 148 -0.01 8.86 14.45
N THR A 149 0.85 9.66 15.07
CA THR A 149 1.48 10.80 14.40
C THR A 149 2.73 10.39 13.61
N VAL A 150 3.21 11.28 12.75
CA VAL A 150 4.51 11.10 12.07
C VAL A 150 5.67 11.07 13.08
N GLY A 151 5.54 11.76 14.22
CA GLY A 151 6.53 11.70 15.30
C GLY A 151 6.65 10.29 15.89
N ASP A 152 5.52 9.63 16.14
CA ASP A 152 5.48 8.24 16.61
C ASP A 152 6.09 7.29 15.57
N LEU A 153 5.80 7.50 14.28
CA LEU A 153 6.42 6.74 13.19
C LEU A 153 7.94 6.82 13.25
N TYR A 154 8.51 8.03 13.33
CA TYR A 154 9.97 8.20 13.42
C TYR A 154 10.57 7.60 14.70
N ALA A 155 9.85 7.67 15.82
CA ALA A 155 10.30 7.02 17.06
C ALA A 155 10.40 5.49 16.89
N MET A 156 9.50 4.88 16.11
CA MET A 156 9.54 3.44 15.79
C MET A 156 10.57 3.06 14.73
N SER A 157 11.00 4.01 13.89
CA SER A 157 12.01 3.82 12.84
C SER A 157 13.45 3.77 13.35
N GLY A 158 13.68 3.84 14.66
CA GLY A 158 15.03 3.72 15.23
C GLY A 158 15.65 2.34 15.05
N GLY A 159 16.98 2.30 14.98
CA GLY A 159 17.80 1.08 14.97
C GLY A 159 18.61 0.88 13.68
N ASP A 160 19.77 0.23 13.81
CA ASP A 160 20.65 -0.10 12.68
C ASP A 160 19.96 -1.05 11.69
N GLY A 161 20.11 -0.78 10.39
CA GLY A 161 19.49 -1.59 9.33
C GLY A 161 18.00 -1.33 9.14
N THR A 162 17.48 -0.16 9.56
CA THR A 162 16.11 0.28 9.26
C THR A 162 16.05 1.03 7.92
N GLN A 163 15.04 0.74 7.10
CA GLN A 163 14.74 1.47 5.87
C GLN A 163 13.32 2.02 5.89
N ILE A 164 13.14 3.24 5.41
CA ILE A 164 11.82 3.85 5.19
C ILE A 164 11.57 3.85 3.69
N ILE A 165 10.48 3.21 3.27
CA ILE A 165 10.08 3.06 1.87
C ILE A 165 8.78 3.82 1.68
N PHE A 166 8.68 4.63 0.63
CA PHE A 166 7.49 5.43 0.33
C PHE A 166 6.89 4.98 -1.00
N THR A 167 5.62 4.61 -0.98
CA THR A 167 4.85 4.14 -2.15
C THR A 167 3.68 5.07 -2.44
#